data_AF-A0A504YQ17-F1
#
_entry.id   AF-A0A504YQ17-F1
#
_cell.length_a   1.000
_cell.length_b   1.000
_cell.length_c   1.000
_cell.angle_alpha   90.00
_cell.angle_beta   90.00
_cell.angle_gamma   90.00
#
_symmetry.space_group_name_H-M   'P 1'
#
loop_
_entity.id
_entity.type
_entity.pdbx_description
1 polymer ?
#
loop_
_entity_poly.entity_id
_entity_poly.type
_entity_poly.pdbx_seq_one_letter_code
_entity_poly.pdbx_strand_id
1 'polypeptide(L)'
;MKVNQLFGLVGKVGLKFEAYSSFRPIPLNLKNLIEFGKTAPASKSFEFLKNELPVRIANILQEIRLLPDSLLFTKPVQEIIKMFVEF
;
A
#
# COMPACT_ATOMS: atom_id res chain seq x y z
N MET A 1 -22.72 10.12 0.64
CA MET A 1 -22.22 8.77 0.98
C MET A 1 -20.99 8.97 1.85
N LYS A 2 -21.01 8.57 3.13
CA LYS A 2 -19.91 8.89 4.07
C LYS A 2 -18.69 8.01 3.77
N VAL A 3 -17.48 8.60 3.80
CA VAL A 3 -16.17 7.92 3.64
C VAL A 3 -16.09 6.57 4.36
N ASN A 4 -16.74 6.47 5.53
CA ASN A 4 -16.85 5.26 6.35
C ASN A 4 -17.51 4.05 5.65
N GLN A 5 -18.29 4.21 4.59
CA GLN A 5 -18.91 3.08 3.88
C GLN A 5 -17.98 2.43 2.87
N LEU A 6 -17.05 3.19 2.28
CA LEU A 6 -16.06 2.62 1.35
C LEU A 6 -15.02 1.78 2.10
N PHE A 7 -14.56 2.29 3.24
CA PHE A 7 -13.63 1.59 4.11
C PHE A 7 -14.33 0.58 5.05
N GLY A 8 -15.65 0.70 5.25
CA GLY A 8 -16.46 -0.26 6.00
C GLY A 8 -16.65 -1.61 5.30
N LEU A 9 -16.53 -1.65 3.96
CA LEU A 9 -16.46 -2.91 3.19
C LEU A 9 -15.20 -3.73 3.51
N VAL A 10 -14.24 -3.12 4.22
CA VAL A 10 -12.87 -3.57 4.43
C VAL A 10 -12.67 -3.94 5.90
N GLY A 11 -13.64 -4.59 6.56
CA GLY A 11 -13.59 -4.84 8.01
C GLY A 11 -12.31 -5.52 8.53
N LYS A 12 -11.88 -6.64 7.92
CA LYS A 12 -10.62 -7.34 8.30
C LYS A 12 -9.38 -6.83 7.57
N VAL A 13 -9.55 -6.31 6.36
CA VAL A 13 -8.45 -5.83 5.51
C VAL A 13 -8.01 -4.42 5.95
N GLY A 14 -8.92 -3.60 6.47
CA GLY A 14 -8.67 -2.24 6.93
C GLY A 14 -7.85 -2.23 8.22
N LEU A 15 -8.12 -3.18 9.12
CA LEU A 15 -7.31 -3.39 10.33
C LEU A 15 -5.87 -3.80 10.01
N LYS A 16 -5.67 -4.61 8.97
CA LYS A 16 -4.32 -4.97 8.50
C LYS A 16 -3.61 -3.77 7.88
N PHE A 17 -4.30 -2.98 7.05
CA PHE A 17 -3.73 -1.77 6.47
C PHE A 17 -3.37 -0.72 7.53
N GLU A 18 -4.18 -0.54 8.57
CA GLU A 18 -3.82 0.33 9.69
C GLU A 18 -2.54 -0.14 10.38
N ALA A 19 -2.41 -1.44 10.65
CA ALA A 19 -1.18 -2.00 11.21
C ALA A 19 0.03 -1.75 10.27
N TYR A 20 -0.09 -2.03 8.97
CA TYR A 20 1.00 -1.83 8.02
C TYR A 20 1.37 -0.35 7.82
N SER A 21 0.40 0.56 7.93
CA SER A 21 0.64 2.01 7.80
C SER A 21 1.45 2.59 8.96
N SER A 22 1.57 1.87 10.08
CA SER A 22 2.43 2.29 11.19
C SER A 22 3.93 2.09 10.92
N PHE A 23 4.28 1.27 9.92
CA PHE A 23 5.66 1.06 9.50
C PHE A 23 6.06 2.06 8.41
N ARG A 24 7.36 2.38 8.37
CA ARG A 24 7.95 3.25 7.34
C ARG A 24 8.46 2.41 6.17
N PRO A 25 8.25 2.84 4.91
CA PRO A 25 8.87 2.21 3.75
C PRO A 25 10.39 2.22 3.85
N ILE A 26 11.03 1.11 3.47
CA ILE A 26 12.49 0.97 3.47
C ILE A 26 13.03 1.55 2.16
N PRO A 27 13.84 2.64 2.20
CA PRO A 27 14.44 3.17 0.98
C PRO A 27 15.52 2.23 0.46
N LEU A 28 15.51 1.97 -0.85
CA LEU A 28 16.56 1.23 -1.55
C LEU A 28 17.27 2.17 -2.51
N ASN A 29 18.61 2.15 -2.50
CA ASN A 29 19.42 2.87 -3.47
C ASN A 29 19.78 1.97 -4.66
N LEU A 30 20.20 2.60 -5.75
CA LEU A 30 20.53 1.90 -7.00
C LEU A 30 21.68 0.89 -6.84
N LYS A 31 22.69 1.21 -6.02
CA LYS A 31 23.82 0.32 -5.76
C LYS A 31 23.36 -1.00 -5.14
N ASN A 32 22.55 -0.93 -4.08
CA ASN A 32 22.01 -2.08 -3.37
C ASN A 32 21.15 -2.95 -4.30
N LEU A 33 20.32 -2.33 -5.15
CA LEU A 33 19.48 -3.05 -6.11
C LEU A 33 20.32 -3.80 -7.17
N ILE A 34 21.35 -3.15 -7.70
CA ILE A 34 22.25 -3.78 -8.69
C ILE A 34 23.05 -4.91 -8.04
N GLU A 35 23.59 -4.70 -6.84
CA GLU A 35 24.33 -5.72 -6.10
C GLU A 35 23.45 -6.93 -5.77
N PHE A 36 22.20 -6.69 -5.35
CA PHE A 36 21.21 -7.74 -5.13
C PHE A 36 20.94 -8.54 -6.41
N GLY A 37 20.67 -7.86 -7.53
CA GLY A 37 20.34 -8.51 -8.80
C GLY A 37 21.44 -9.39 -9.40
N LYS A 38 22.70 -9.21 -8.99
CA LYS A 38 23.83 -10.01 -9.49
C LYS A 38 23.90 -11.41 -8.90
N THR A 39 23.50 -11.58 -7.64
CA THR A 39 23.82 -12.81 -6.88
C THR A 39 22.74 -13.29 -5.92
N ALA A 40 21.76 -12.45 -5.58
CA ALA A 40 20.78 -12.81 -4.57
C ALA A 40 19.70 -13.75 -5.12
N PRO A 41 19.24 -14.73 -4.34
CA PRO A 41 18.17 -15.62 -4.76
C PRO A 41 16.81 -14.91 -4.74
N ALA A 42 15.91 -15.35 -5.63
CA ALA A 42 14.53 -14.83 -5.68
C ALA A 42 13.77 -14.96 -4.35
N SER A 43 14.10 -15.96 -3.52
CA SER A 43 13.51 -16.13 -2.19
C SER A 43 13.75 -14.94 -1.26
N LYS A 44 14.93 -14.29 -1.34
CA LYS A 44 15.23 -13.08 -0.57
C LYS A 44 14.44 -11.87 -1.07
N SER A 45 14.20 -11.79 -2.38
CA SER A 45 13.33 -10.76 -2.97
C SER A 45 11.90 -10.93 -2.46
N PHE A 46 11.39 -12.16 -2.48
CA PHE A 46 10.08 -12.50 -1.94
C PHE A 46 9.96 -12.17 -0.44
N GLU A 47 10.93 -12.57 0.38
CA GLU A 47 10.94 -12.27 1.82
C GLU A 47 10.87 -10.77 2.13
N PHE A 48 11.54 -9.95 1.32
CA PHE A 48 11.48 -8.50 1.42
C PHE A 48 10.13 -7.95 0.94
N LEU A 49 9.75 -8.26 -0.31
CA LEU A 49 8.59 -7.69 -0.98
C LEU A 49 7.26 -8.08 -0.31
N LYS A 50 7.14 -9.29 0.24
CA LYS A 50 5.92 -9.74 0.94
C LYS A 50 5.55 -8.87 2.13
N ASN A 51 6.51 -8.15 2.71
CA ASN A 51 6.30 -7.22 3.82
C ASN A 51 6.34 -5.76 3.35
N GLU A 52 7.30 -5.41 2.50
CA GLU A 52 7.52 -4.03 2.05
C GLU A 52 6.38 -3.51 1.15
N LEU A 53 5.82 -4.34 0.28
CA LEU A 53 4.72 -3.93 -0.61
C LEU A 53 3.46 -3.55 0.18
N PRO A 54 2.96 -4.38 1.14
CA PRO A 54 1.86 -3.98 2.01
C PRO A 54 2.12 -2.68 2.79
N VAL A 55 3.34 -2.47 3.30
CA VAL A 55 3.71 -1.22 4.00
C VAL A 55 3.55 -0.01 3.09
N ARG A 56 4.05 -0.07 1.85
CA ARG A 56 3.94 1.03 0.89
C ARG A 56 2.49 1.33 0.49
N ILE A 57 1.72 0.29 0.17
CA ILE A 57 0.31 0.43 -0.21
C ILE A 57 -0.50 0.99 0.96
N ALA A 58 -0.27 0.51 2.18
CA ALA A 58 -0.94 1.00 3.38
C ALA A 58 -0.70 2.49 3.61
N ASN A 59 0.55 2.95 3.52
CA ASN A 59 0.89 4.37 3.68
C ASN A 59 0.19 5.24 2.63
N ILE A 60 0.22 4.84 1.35
CA ILE A 60 -0.47 5.57 0.27
C ILE A 60 -1.99 5.60 0.50
N LEU A 61 -2.60 4.49 0.91
CA LEU A 61 -4.05 4.44 1.20
C LEU A 61 -4.44 5.35 2.37
N GLN A 62 -3.58 5.50 3.38
CA GLN A 62 -3.80 6.47 4.46
C GLN A 62 -3.71 7.91 3.98
N GLU A 63 -2.79 8.23 3.08
CA GLU A 63 -2.72 9.55 2.45
C GLU A 63 -3.96 9.82 1.57
N ILE A 64 -4.41 8.84 0.79
CA ILE A 64 -5.62 8.94 -0.05
C ILE A 64 -6.87 9.21 0.80
N ARG A 65 -6.97 8.62 2.00
CA ARG A 65 -8.08 8.86 2.95
C ARG A 65 -8.17 10.32 3.42
N LEU A 66 -7.07 11.07 3.34
CA LEU A 66 -7.00 12.47 3.74
C LEU A 66 -7.24 13.44 2.57
N LEU A 67 -7.51 12.94 1.37
CA LEU A 67 -7.87 13.79 0.24
C LEU A 67 -9.21 14.52 0.49
N PRO A 68 -9.39 15.72 -0.08
CA PRO A 68 -10.67 16.41 -0.04
C PRO A 68 -11.79 15.56 -0.65
N ASP A 69 -12.98 15.61 -0.05
CA ASP A 69 -14.17 14.85 -0.50
C ASP A 69 -14.45 15.06 -2.00
N SER A 70 -14.27 16.27 -2.51
CA SER A 70 -14.47 16.61 -3.92
C SER A 70 -13.61 15.79 -4.89
N LEU A 71 -12.41 15.38 -4.46
CA LEU A 71 -11.51 14.52 -5.22
C LEU A 71 -11.72 13.05 -4.88
N LEU A 72 -11.86 12.74 -3.59
CA LEU A 72 -12.00 11.38 -3.08
C LEU A 72 -13.18 10.65 -3.74
N PHE A 73 -14.31 11.33 -3.96
CA PHE A 73 -15.52 10.73 -4.56
C PHE A 73 -15.53 10.72 -6.09
N THR A 74 -14.45 11.13 -6.76
CA THR A 74 -14.36 10.99 -8.22
C THR A 74 -14.19 9.53 -8.61
N LYS A 75 -14.81 9.13 -9.73
CA LYS A 75 -14.76 7.75 -10.24
C LYS A 75 -13.32 7.19 -10.37
N PRO A 76 -12.34 7.92 -10.93
CA PRO A 76 -10.98 7.39 -11.07
C PRO A 76 -10.31 7.08 -9.72
N VAL A 77 -10.48 7.96 -8.72
CA VAL A 77 -9.91 7.74 -7.38
C VAL A 77 -10.53 6.52 -6.71
N GLN A 78 -11.84 6.34 -6.87
CA GLN A 78 -12.55 5.17 -6.36
C GLN A 78 -12.07 3.86 -7.01
N GLU A 79 -11.79 3.87 -8.32
CA GLU A 79 -11.22 2.72 -9.03
C GLU A 79 -9.80 2.38 -8.56
N ILE A 80 -8.96 3.39 -8.30
CA ILE A 80 -7.61 3.20 -7.75
C ILE A 80 -7.67 2.59 -6.34
N ILE A 81 -8.55 3.11 -5.46
CA ILE A 81 -8.72 2.56 -4.11
C ILE A 81 -9.13 1.09 -4.18
N LYS A 82 -10.08 0.75 -5.06
CA LYS A 82 -10.51 -0.64 -5.25
C LYS A 82 -9.33 -1.54 -5.67
N MET A 83 -8.53 -1.10 -6.64
CA MET A 83 -7.35 -1.83 -7.12
C MET A 83 -6.34 -2.11 -5.99
N PHE A 84 -6.10 -1.16 -5.10
CA PHE A 84 -5.15 -1.33 -3.99
C PHE A 84 -5.67 -2.20 -2.85
N VAL A 85 -7.00 -2.26 -2.66
CA VAL A 85 -7.63 -3.11 -1.64
C VAL A 85 -7.76 -4.56 -2.11
N GLU A 86 -7.85 -4.81 -3.41
CA GLU A 86 -7.94 -6.14 -4.02
C GLU A 86 -6.57 -6.83 -4.20
N PHE A 87 -5.46 -6.14 -3.91
CA PHE A 87 -4.09 -6.67 -3.95
C PHE A 87 -3.73 -7.47 -2.70
#